data_AF-A0A831QIM8-F1
#
_entry.id   AF-A0A831QIM8-F1
#
_cell.length_a   1.000
_cell.length_b   1.000
_cell.length_c   1.000
_cell.angle_alpha   90.00
_cell.angle_beta   90.00
_cell.angle_gamma   90.00
#
_symmetry.space_group_name_H-M   'P 1'
#
loop_
_entity.id
_entity.type
_entity.pdbx_description
1 polymer ?
#
loop_
_entity_poly.entity_id
_entity_poly.type
_entity_poly.pdbx_seq_one_letter_code
_entity_poly.pdbx_strand_id
1 'polypeptide(L)'
;ALGLDRDSSLVSHLYDERNDAVKRLVKQVIEVAKKKGRKIGICGQAPSDFPDFAEFLVECGIDSMSLIPDTVIKTRLAVAEKEKQMGILPEKE
;
A
#
# COMPACT_ATOMS: atom_id res chain seq x y z
N ALA A 1 -4.19 4.54 -12.95
CA ALA A 1 -5.54 4.97 -12.52
C ALA A 1 -6.57 4.40 -13.50
N LEU A 2 -7.75 4.03 -13.02
CA LEU A 2 -8.80 3.39 -13.85
C LEU A 2 -9.77 4.39 -14.50
N GLY A 3 -9.83 5.64 -14.01
CA GLY A 3 -10.71 6.66 -14.58
C GLY A 3 -12.21 6.37 -14.37
N LEU A 4 -12.54 5.68 -13.27
CA LEU A 4 -13.89 5.22 -12.96
C LEU A 4 -14.46 5.99 -11.76
N ASP A 5 -15.78 6.15 -11.77
CA ASP A 5 -16.55 6.50 -10.59
C ASP A 5 -16.87 5.22 -9.79
N ARG A 6 -16.34 5.13 -8.57
CA ARG A 6 -16.53 4.01 -7.64
C ARG A 6 -18.00 3.81 -7.26
N ASP A 7 -18.77 4.89 -7.17
CA ASP A 7 -20.15 4.85 -6.66
C ASP A 7 -21.17 4.65 -7.80
N SER A 8 -20.71 4.67 -9.04
CA SER A 8 -21.55 4.39 -10.21
C SER A 8 -21.85 2.90 -10.34
N SER A 9 -23.11 2.52 -10.17
CA SER A 9 -23.58 1.14 -10.32
C SER A 9 -23.29 0.53 -11.69
N LEU A 10 -23.10 1.36 -12.72
CA LEU A 10 -22.77 0.92 -14.08
C LEU A 10 -21.35 0.36 -14.20
N VAL A 11 -20.41 0.84 -13.38
CA VAL A 11 -18.97 0.55 -13.55
C VAL A 11 -18.26 0.15 -12.26
N SER A 12 -18.93 0.18 -11.11
CA SER A 12 -18.34 -0.14 -9.80
C SER A 12 -17.74 -1.54 -9.73
N HIS A 13 -18.30 -2.50 -10.47
CA HIS A 13 -17.78 -3.87 -10.56
C HIS A 13 -16.42 -3.97 -11.27
N LEU A 14 -15.98 -2.93 -11.97
CA LEU A 14 -14.66 -2.86 -12.61
C LEU A 14 -13.59 -2.28 -11.67
N TYR A 15 -13.99 -1.75 -10.52
CA TYR A 15 -13.07 -1.16 -9.54
C TYR A 15 -12.40 -2.26 -8.70
N ASP A 16 -11.07 -2.31 -8.78
CA ASP A 16 -10.23 -3.13 -7.91
C ASP A 16 -8.92 -2.37 -7.65
N GLU A 17 -8.62 -2.07 -6.39
CA GLU A 17 -7.39 -1.38 -5.99
C GLU A 17 -6.12 -2.21 -6.28
N ARG A 18 -6.25 -3.53 -6.40
CA ARG A 18 -5.15 -4.44 -6.73
C ARG A 18 -4.87 -4.49 -8.23
N ASN A 19 -5.66 -3.80 -9.04
CA ASN A 19 -5.43 -3.72 -10.48
C ASN A 19 -4.01 -3.23 -10.79
N ASP A 20 -3.35 -3.89 -11.75
CA ASP A 20 -1.97 -3.56 -12.14
C ASP A 20 -1.77 -2.10 -12.52
N ALA A 21 -2.75 -1.45 -13.15
CA ALA A 21 -2.67 -0.04 -13.51
C ALA A 21 -2.70 0.89 -12.28
N VAL A 22 -3.29 0.44 -11.17
CA VAL A 22 -3.25 1.14 -9.87
C VAL A 22 -1.91 0.88 -9.21
N LYS A 23 -1.49 -0.39 -9.08
CA LYS A 23 -0.21 -0.77 -8.48
C LYS A 23 0.99 -0.10 -9.17
N ARG A 24 1.01 -0.06 -10.51
CA ARG A 24 2.06 0.64 -11.29
C ARG A 24 2.15 2.13 -10.96
N LEU A 25 1.00 2.80 -10.87
CA LEU A 25 0.94 4.22 -10.53
C LEU A 25 1.45 4.46 -9.11
N VAL A 26 1.00 3.67 -8.14
CA VAL A 26 1.43 3.75 -6.74
C VAL A 26 2.94 3.54 -6.63
N LYS A 27 3.47 2.48 -7.25
CA LYS A 27 4.91 2.21 -7.30
C LYS A 27 5.70 3.37 -7.89
N GLN A 28 5.25 3.93 -9.02
CA GLN A 28 5.92 5.05 -9.66
C GLN A 28 6.02 6.28 -8.74
N VAL A 29 4.94 6.61 -8.02
CA VAL A 29 4.94 7.75 -7.10
C VAL A 29 5.88 7.52 -5.91
N ILE A 30 5.89 6.30 -5.34
CA ILE A 30 6.82 5.93 -4.27
C ILE A 30 8.26 6.05 -4.76
N GLU A 31 8.60 5.46 -5.91
CA GLU A 31 9.95 5.53 -6.46
C GLU A 31 10.42 6.97 -6.68
N VAL A 32 9.55 7.84 -7.20
CA VAL A 32 9.89 9.27 -7.41
C VAL A 32 10.15 9.97 -6.08
N ALA A 33 9.31 9.76 -5.06
CA ALA A 33 9.51 10.36 -3.74
C ALA A 33 10.83 9.91 -3.10
N LYS A 34 11.12 8.60 -3.14
CA LYS A 34 12.37 8.03 -2.59
C LYS A 34 13.59 8.55 -3.35
N LYS A 35 13.54 8.61 -4.70
CA LYS A 35 14.61 9.22 -5.52
C LYS A 35 14.87 10.69 -5.20
N LYS A 36 13.88 11.40 -4.67
CA LYS A 36 13.98 12.80 -4.23
C LYS A 36 14.30 12.95 -2.75
N GLY A 37 14.56 11.86 -2.03
CA GLY A 37 14.83 11.89 -0.58
C GLY A 37 13.66 12.43 0.24
N ARG A 38 12.42 12.25 -0.24
CA ARG A 38 11.20 12.69 0.44
C ARG A 38 10.49 11.49 1.05
N LYS A 39 9.97 11.68 2.27
CA LYS A 39 9.08 10.71 2.91
C LYS A 39 7.79 10.60 2.12
N ILE A 40 7.25 9.40 2.01
CA ILE A 40 5.97 9.11 1.39
C ILE A 40 5.13 8.16 2.24
N GLY A 41 3.87 8.50 2.39
CA GLY A 41 2.86 7.64 2.98
C GLY A 41 1.62 7.56 2.12
N ILE A 42 0.80 6.53 2.38
CA ILE A 42 -0.48 6.32 1.70
C ILE A 42 -1.62 6.26 2.71
N CYS A 43 -2.75 6.85 2.33
CA CYS A 43 -4.03 6.69 2.99
C CYS A 43 -5.05 6.07 2.03
N GLY A 44 -6.16 5.58 2.57
CA GLY A 44 -7.20 4.90 1.81
C GLY A 44 -7.40 3.47 2.32
N GLN A 45 -8.39 2.81 1.73
CA GLN A 45 -8.90 1.55 2.26
C GLN A 45 -8.03 0.33 1.87
N ALA A 46 -7.38 0.37 0.71
CA ALA A 46 -6.64 -0.76 0.15
C ALA A 46 -5.65 -1.44 1.13
N PRO A 47 -4.74 -0.74 1.84
CA PRO A 47 -3.80 -1.40 2.75
C PRO A 47 -4.48 -1.98 4.01
N SER A 48 -5.70 -1.55 4.33
CA SER A 48 -6.49 -2.11 5.43
C SER A 48 -7.29 -3.35 5.02
N ASP A 49 -7.89 -3.32 3.83
CA ASP A 49 -8.71 -4.43 3.33
C ASP A 49 -7.86 -5.57 2.77
N PHE A 50 -6.69 -5.25 2.21
CA PHE A 50 -5.84 -6.17 1.45
C PHE A 50 -4.43 -6.24 2.04
N PRO A 51 -4.11 -7.26 2.88
CA PRO A 51 -2.77 -7.45 3.42
C PRO A 51 -1.67 -7.58 2.35
N ASP A 52 -1.98 -8.22 1.22
CA ASP A 52 -1.08 -8.35 0.07
C ASP A 52 -0.77 -6.98 -0.58
N PHE A 53 -1.71 -6.03 -0.51
CA PHE A 53 -1.46 -4.66 -0.92
C PHE A 53 -0.52 -3.93 0.05
N ALA A 54 -0.67 -4.15 1.36
CA ALA A 54 0.26 -3.62 2.36
C ALA A 54 1.68 -4.19 2.17
N GLU A 55 1.81 -5.49 1.92
CA GLU A 55 3.10 -6.12 1.59
C GLU A 55 3.71 -5.53 0.32
N PHE A 56 2.91 -5.32 -0.73
CA PHE A 56 3.36 -4.65 -1.95
C PHE A 56 3.89 -3.23 -1.70
N LEU A 57 3.27 -2.48 -0.79
CA LEU A 57 3.74 -1.14 -0.42
C LEU A 57 5.10 -1.19 0.29
N VAL A 58 5.29 -2.18 1.17
CA VAL A 58 6.58 -2.46 1.83
C VAL A 58 7.65 -2.81 0.80
N GLU A 59 7.33 -3.68 -0.17
CA GLU A 59 8.25 -4.01 -1.29
C GLU A 59 8.66 -2.77 -2.09
N CYS A 60 7.76 -1.80 -2.24
CA CYS A 60 8.04 -0.54 -2.92
C CYS A 60 8.87 0.44 -2.06
N GLY A 61 9.06 0.16 -0.77
CA GLY A 61 9.83 1.00 0.15
C GLY A 61 9.07 2.21 0.68
N ILE A 62 7.75 2.09 0.88
CA ILE A 62 6.93 3.13 1.51
C ILE A 62 7.43 3.45 2.93
N ASP A 63 7.25 4.69 3.41
CA ASP A 63 7.69 5.08 4.75
C ASP A 63 6.56 4.98 5.79
N SER A 64 5.29 5.16 5.37
CA SER A 64 4.15 5.05 6.28
C SER A 64 2.84 4.64 5.61
N MET A 65 1.95 4.03 6.39
CA MET A 65 0.60 3.66 5.98
C MET A 65 -0.40 4.14 7.03
N SER A 66 -1.51 4.73 6.59
CA SER A 66 -2.66 5.01 7.44
C SER A 66 -3.69 3.90 7.28
N LEU A 67 -4.07 3.27 8.40
CA LEU A 67 -4.93 2.09 8.45
C LEU A 67 -6.14 2.33 9.34
N ILE A 68 -7.23 1.61 9.10
CA ILE A 68 -8.35 1.58 10.04
C ILE A 68 -7.95 0.83 11.33
N PRO A 69 -8.42 1.28 12.51
CA PRO A 69 -7.99 0.73 13.81
C PRO A 69 -8.08 -0.79 13.90
N ASP A 70 -9.17 -1.36 13.40
CA ASP A 70 -9.46 -2.80 13.48
C ASP A 70 -8.44 -3.66 12.71
N THR A 71 -7.78 -3.08 11.70
CA THR A 71 -6.83 -3.78 10.82
C THR A 71 -5.37 -3.55 11.20
N VAL A 72 -5.09 -2.60 12.10
CA VAL A 72 -3.72 -2.18 12.45
C VAL A 72 -2.88 -3.35 12.89
N ILE A 73 -3.38 -4.19 13.80
CA ILE A 73 -2.58 -5.29 14.37
C ILE A 73 -2.26 -6.34 13.30
N LYS A 74 -3.28 -6.79 12.56
CA LYS A 74 -3.11 -7.78 11.48
C LYS A 74 -2.13 -7.28 10.41
N THR A 75 -2.28 -6.04 9.98
CA THR A 75 -1.43 -5.44 8.94
C THR A 75 -0.01 -5.27 9.44
N ARG A 76 0.19 -4.83 10.69
CA ARG A 76 1.53 -4.73 11.30
C ARG A 76 2.26 -6.08 11.35
N LEU A 77 1.54 -7.17 11.66
CA LEU A 77 2.14 -8.51 11.65
C LEU A 77 2.52 -8.96 10.24
N ALA A 78 1.67 -8.71 9.24
CA ALA A 78 1.99 -9.00 7.84
C ALA A 78 3.21 -8.19 7.33
N VAL A 79 3.25 -6.89 7.66
CA VAL A 79 4.38 -6.01 7.36
C VAL A 79 5.67 -6.51 8.02
N ALA A 80 5.63 -6.84 9.31
CA ALA A 80 6.81 -7.32 10.02
C ALA A 80 7.35 -8.63 9.44
N GLU A 81 6.47 -9.56 9.07
CA GLU A 81 6.88 -10.81 8.40
C GLU A 81 7.47 -10.52 7.02
N LYS A 82 6.88 -9.58 6.27
CA LYS A 82 7.40 -9.18 4.96
C LYS A 82 8.77 -8.50 5.04
N GLU A 83 8.94 -7.58 5.98
CA GLU A 83 10.22 -6.91 6.27
C GLU A 83 11.30 -7.93 6.60
N LYS A 84 10.98 -8.90 7.46
CA LYS A 84 11.88 -10.01 7.81
C LYS A 84 12.29 -10.83 6.59
N GLN A 85 11.35 -11.17 5.70
CA GLN A 85 11.64 -11.88 4.45
C GLN A 85 12.55 -11.07 3.51
N MET A 86 12.41 -9.74 3.52
CA MET A 86 13.26 -8.82 2.76
C MET A 86 14.61 -8.54 3.44
N GLY A 87 14.86 -9.10 4.63
CA GLY A 87 16.08 -8.84 5.41
C GLY A 87 16.12 -7.45 6.05
N ILE A 88 14.97 -6.77 6.14
CA ILE A 88 14.82 -5.50 6.86
C ILE A 88 14.65 -5.86 8.34
N LEU A 89 15.60 -5.42 9.16
CA LEU A 89 15.53 -5.63 10.60
C LEU A 89 14.72 -4.50 11.24
N PRO A 90 13.90 -4.80 12.26
CA PRO A 90 13.23 -3.76 13.03
C PRO A 90 14.28 -2.82 13.62
N GLU A 91 14.00 -1.52 13.57
CA GLU A 91 14.81 -0.53 14.26
C GLU A 91 14.90 -0.92 15.75
N LYS A 92 16.13 -1.04 16.26
CA LYS A 92 16.35 -1.18 17.70
C LYS A 92 16.13 0.20 18.31
N GLU A 93 15.03 0.38 19.03
CA GLU A 93 14.90 1.49 19.99
C GLU A 93 15.95 1.37 21.10
#